data_AF-A0A8S2VFY8-F1
#
_entry.id   AF-A0A8S2VFY8-F1
#
_cell.length_a   1.000
_cell.length_b   1.000
_cell.length_c   1.000
_cell.angle_alpha   90.00
_cell.angle_beta   90.00
_cell.angle_gamma   90.00
#
_symmetry.space_group_name_H-M   'P 1'
#
loop_
_entity.id
_entity.type
_entity.pdbx_description
1 polymer ?
#
loop_
_entity_poly.entity_id
_entity_poly.type
_entity_poly.pdbx_seq_one_letter_code
_entity_poly.pdbx_strand_id
1 'polypeptide(L)' 'SAYNIVESRMAPLSHDLAGLILPHDYYGSHLNESGVTINVDLEKLNFRKAGQILAERWNQSVIDGFPCVAQYINPSATSE' A
#
# COMPACT_ATOMS: atom_id res chain seq x y z
N SER A 1 13.69 23.35 11.78
CA SER A 1 12.45 22.62 12.10
C SER A 1 12.67 21.14 11.78
N ALA A 2 12.48 20.22 12.74
CA ALA A 2 12.71 18.78 12.56
C ALA A 2 11.79 18.15 11.48
N TYR A 3 10.67 18.81 11.16
CA TYR A 3 9.71 18.38 10.15
C TYR A 3 10.29 18.39 8.73
N ASN A 4 11.23 19.28 8.41
CA ASN A 4 11.82 19.38 7.07
C ASN A 4 12.57 18.10 6.67
N ILE A 5 13.24 17.43 7.62
CA ILE A 5 14.04 16.24 7.32
C ILE A 5 13.13 15.03 7.07
N VAL A 6 12.09 14.85 7.87
CA VAL A 6 11.14 13.74 7.70
C VAL A 6 10.33 13.93 6.42
N GLU A 7 9.80 15.13 6.20
CA GLU A 7 9.01 15.46 5.01
C GLU A 7 9.86 15.32 3.73
N SER A 8 11.10 15.82 3.74
CA SER A 8 12.03 15.65 2.62
C SER A 8 12.36 14.18 2.34
N ARG A 9 12.36 13.31 3.36
CA ARG A 9 12.58 11.86 3.19
C ARG A 9 11.34 11.12 2.72
N MET A 10 10.14 11.65 2.97
CA MET A 10 8.88 11.05 2.50
C MET A 10 8.50 11.51 1.09
N ALA A 11 9.05 12.62 0.60
CA ALA A 11 8.79 13.14 -0.74
C ALA A 11 9.03 12.12 -1.88
N PRO A 12 10.12 11.33 -1.89
CA PRO A 12 10.35 10.31 -2.93
C PRO A 12 9.28 9.22 -2.90
N LEU A 13 8.91 8.74 -1.70
CA LEU A 13 7.89 7.71 -1.53
C LEU A 13 6.51 8.17 -1.98
N SER A 14 6.19 9.45 -1.74
CA SER A 14 4.93 10.05 -2.22
C SER A 14 4.93 10.22 -3.73
N HIS A 15 6.08 10.58 -4.31
CA HIS A 15 6.25 10.67 -5.76
C HIS A 15 6.09 9.30 -6.44
N ASP A 16 6.64 8.23 -5.86
CA ASP A 16 6.52 6.87 -6.40
C ASP A 16 5.09 6.35 -6.46
N LEU A 17 4.20 6.93 -5.65
CA LEU A 17 2.78 6.64 -5.62
C LEU A 17 1.94 7.58 -6.50
N ALA A 18 2.50 8.71 -6.93
CA ALA A 18 1.78 9.67 -7.75
C ALA A 18 1.41 9.04 -9.10
N GLY A 19 0.10 8.93 -9.36
CA GLY A 19 -0.42 8.30 -10.58
C GLY A 19 -0.45 6.77 -10.56
N LEU A 20 -0.06 6.12 -9.45
CA LEU A 20 -0.20 4.68 -9.30
C LEU A 20 -1.68 4.32 -9.11
N ILE A 21 -2.23 3.54 -10.03
CA ILE A 21 -3.59 2.98 -9.92
C ILE A 21 -3.47 1.59 -9.32
N LEU A 22 -3.97 1.41 -8.11
CA LEU A 22 -4.05 0.09 -7.48
C LEU A 22 -5.37 -0.58 -7.86
N PRO A 23 -5.33 -1.81 -8.42
CA PRO A 23 -6.54 -2.55 -8.73
C PRO A 23 -7.26 -2.94 -7.43
N HIS A 24 -8.54 -2.57 -7.32
CA HIS A 24 -9.38 -2.88 -6.16
C HIS A 24 -10.02 -4.28 -6.23
N ASP A 25 -9.94 -4.92 -7.40
CA ASP A 25 -10.65 -6.14 -7.77
C ASP A 25 -9.71 -7.19 -8.41
N TYR A 26 -8.44 -7.20 -8.01
CA TYR A 26 -7.41 -8.09 -8.56
C TYR A 26 -7.84 -9.58 -8.61
N TYR A 27 -8.57 -10.05 -7.60
CA TYR A 27 -9.12 -11.42 -7.51
C TYR A 27 -10.61 -11.52 -7.90
N GLY A 28 -11.19 -10.43 -8.39
CA GLY A 28 -12.61 -10.27 -8.69
C GLY A 28 -13.26 -9.16 -7.87
N SER A 29 -14.44 -8.71 -8.33
CA SER A 29 -15.21 -7.69 -7.64
C SER A 29 -15.80 -8.24 -6.34
N HIS A 30 -15.54 -7.54 -5.25
CA HIS A 30 -16.14 -7.77 -3.94
C HIS A 30 -17.29 -6.79 -3.64
N LEU A 31 -17.60 -5.91 -4.59
CA LEU A 31 -18.57 -4.83 -4.49
C LEU A 31 -19.82 -5.15 -5.32
N ASN A 32 -20.99 -4.71 -4.84
CA ASN A 32 -22.20 -4.67 -5.65
C ASN A 32 -22.26 -3.41 -6.54
N GLU A 33 -23.34 -3.27 -7.32
CA GLU A 33 -23.56 -2.13 -8.22
C GLU A 33 -23.60 -0.77 -7.50
N SER A 34 -23.93 -0.76 -6.20
CA SER A 34 -23.93 0.43 -5.35
C SER A 34 -22.57 0.69 -4.67
N GLY A 35 -21.53 -0.10 -4.96
CA GLY A 35 -20.21 0.02 -4.36
C GLY A 35 -20.12 -0.49 -2.92
N VAL A 36 -21.07 -1.29 -2.46
CA VAL A 36 -21.07 -1.87 -1.10
C VAL A 36 -20.42 -3.24 -1.12
N THR A 37 -19.56 -3.50 -0.14
CA THR A 37 -18.92 -4.81 0.05
C THR A 37 -19.95 -5.91 0.32
N ILE A 38 -19.97 -6.91 -0.56
CA ILE A 38 -20.79 -8.12 -0.42
C ILE A 38 -19.97 -9.35 -0.04
N ASN A 39 -18.65 -9.29 -0.23
CA ASN A 39 -17.73 -10.38 0.10
C ASN A 39 -16.50 -9.85 0.84
N VAL A 40 -16.55 -9.92 2.17
CA VAL A 40 -15.52 -9.40 3.09
C VAL A 40 -14.20 -10.17 2.96
N ASP A 41 -14.23 -11.48 2.71
CA ASP A 41 -13.01 -12.27 2.57
C ASP A 41 -12.27 -11.93 1.27
N LEU A 42 -13.02 -11.72 0.19
CA LEU A 42 -12.47 -11.27 -1.10
C LEU A 42 -11.95 -9.82 -1.03
N GLU A 43 -12.65 -8.94 -0.31
CA GLU A 43 -12.19 -7.58 -0.02
C GLU A 43 -10.83 -7.60 0.69
N LYS A 44 -10.67 -8.41 1.74
CA LYS A 44 -9.40 -8.57 2.46
C LYS A 44 -8.27 -9.07 1.55
N LEU A 45 -8.55 -10.02 0.66
CA LEU A 45 -7.57 -10.55 -0.29
C LEU A 45 -7.13 -9.48 -1.30
N ASN A 46 -8.09 -8.73 -1.86
CA ASN A 46 -7.80 -7.61 -2.76
C ASN A 46 -7.01 -6.50 -2.06
N PHE A 47 -7.39 -6.14 -0.83
CA PHE A 47 -6.68 -5.15 -0.02
C PHE A 47 -5.25 -5.58 0.29
N ARG A 48 -5.05 -6.85 0.67
CA ARG A 48 -3.70 -7.42 0.85
C ARG A 48 -2.87 -7.28 -0.41
N LYS A 49 -3.43 -7.60 -1.59
CA LYS A 49 -2.70 -7.51 -2.85
C LYS A 49 -2.33 -6.06 -3.20
N ALA A 50 -3.22 -5.11 -2.98
CA ALA A 50 -2.92 -3.68 -3.13
C ALA A 50 -1.77 -3.25 -2.20
N GLY A 51 -1.78 -3.69 -0.94
CA GLY A 51 -0.69 -3.45 0.02
C GLY A 51 0.64 -4.10 -0.40
N GLN A 52 0.61 -5.29 -1.00
CA GLN A 52 1.81 -5.93 -1.54
C GLN A 52 2.39 -5.15 -2.73
N ILE A 53 1.55 -4.67 -3.65
CA ILE A 53 1.98 -3.84 -4.79
C ILE A 53 2.64 -2.54 -4.29
N LEU A 54 2.06 -1.91 -3.25
CA LEU A 54 2.67 -0.75 -2.60
C LEU A 54 4.05 -1.05 -2.01
N ALA A 55 4.16 -2.15 -1.27
CA ALA A 55 5.43 -2.57 -0.68
C ALA A 55 6.48 -2.88 -1.76
N GLU A 56 6.10 -3.61 -2.81
CA GLU A 56 6.95 -3.87 -3.98
C GLU A 56 7.44 -2.58 -4.64
N ARG A 57 6.56 -1.58 -4.77
CA ARG A 57 6.93 -0.29 -5.36
C ARG A 57 7.96 0.45 -4.51
N TRP A 58 7.73 0.55 -3.20
CA TRP A 58 8.67 1.23 -2.29
C TRP A 58 10.00 0.48 -2.13
N ASN A 59 10.01 -0.85 -2.23
CA ASN A 59 11.26 -1.64 -2.19
C ASN A 59 12.20 -1.36 -3.37
N GLN A 60 11.73 -0.67 -4.43
CA GLN A 60 12.57 -0.24 -5.55
C GLN A 60 13.28 1.10 -5.26
N SER A 61 12.92 1.79 -4.18
CA SER A 61 13.38 3.14 -3.88
C SER A 61 14.58 3.11 -2.91
N VAL A 62 15.45 4.11 -3.06
CA VAL A 62 16.63 4.31 -2.21
C VAL A 62 16.54 5.72 -1.62
N ILE A 63 16.61 5.83 -0.30
CA ILE A 63 16.54 7.11 0.42
C ILE A 63 17.85 7.29 1.19
N ASP A 64 18.53 8.42 0.97
CA ASP A 64 19.82 8.75 1.59
C ASP A 64 20.90 7.66 1.41
N GLY A 65 20.85 6.90 0.31
CA GLY A 65 21.77 5.81 0.03
C GLY A 65 21.41 4.47 0.71
N PHE A 66 20.30 4.41 1.44
CA PHE A 66 19.78 3.20 2.07
C PHE A 66 18.58 2.67 1.29
N PRO A 67 18.53 1.36 0.98
CA PRO A 67 17.38 0.77 0.32
C PRO A 67 16.15 0.83 1.24
N CYS A 68 15.01 1.17 0.68
CA CYS A 68 13.74 1.08 1.38
C CYS A 68 13.35 -0.38 1.58
N VAL A 69 12.82 -0.69 2.76
CA VAL A 69 12.26 -2.00 3.11
C VAL A 69 10.82 -1.81 3.53
N ALA A 70 9.91 -2.34 2.72
CA ALA A 70 8.48 -2.29 2.91
C ALA A 70 7.88 -3.69 2.79
N GLN A 71 6.90 -3.98 3.65
CA GLN A 71 6.13 -5.22 3.61
C GLN A 71 4.68 -4.94 4.01
N TYR A 72 3.75 -5.66 3.39
CA TYR A 72 2.38 -5.69 3.87
C TYR A 72 2.32 -6.49 5.17
N ILE A 73 1.75 -5.89 6.22
CA ILE A 73 1.50 -6.55 7.50
C ILE A 73 -0.01 -6.72 7.63
N ASN A 74 -0.45 -7.95 7.91
CA ASN A 74 -1.86 -8.20 8.20
C ASN A 74 -2.19 -7.64 9.59
N PRO A 75 -3.10 -6.66 9.71
CA PRO A 75 -3.39 -6.03 11.00
C PRO A 75 -3.95 -7.00 12.05
N SER A 76 -4.63 -8.08 11.63
CA SER A 76 -5.13 -9.10 12.57
C SER A 76 -4.04 -10.03 13.12
N ALA A 77 -2.82 -9.99 12.56
CA ALA A 77 -1.69 -10.80 13.01
C ALA A 77 -0.74 -10.04 13.95
N THR A 78 -0.98 -8.75 14.19
CA THR A 78 -0.11 -7.89 15.02
C THR A 78 -0.67 -7.67 16.43
N SER A 79 -1.82 -8.26 16.75
CA SER A 79 -2.38 -8.30 18.11
C SER A 79 -2.03 -9.62 18.81
N GLU A 80 -0.74 -9.88 18.98
CA GLU A 80 -0.20 -10.86 19.94
C GLU A 80 1.03 -10.27 20.64
#